data_AF-A0A1V8RM85-F1
#
_entry.id   AF-A0A1V8RM85-F1
#
_cell.length_a   1.000
_cell.length_b   1.000
_cell.length_c   1.000
_cell.angle_alpha   90.00
_cell.angle_beta   90.00
_cell.angle_gamma   90.00
#
_symmetry.space_group_name_H-M   'P 1'
#
loop_
_entity.id
_entity.type
_entity.pdbx_description
1 polymer ?
#
loop_
_entity_poly.entity_id
_entity_poly.type
_entity_poly.pdbx_seq_one_letter_code
_entity_poly.pdbx_strand_id
1 'polypeptide(L)'
;MGLAQYSDHGMFAPRKIADAFRTTSEEVARTVGLGKDAIQRKERVRSDKTQRRLREMVEIINKVEPRFGSALMAYAWYRSEPLPGFSGMTAMQLVREGRADDVLDYIDAIDAGVHA
;
A
#
# COMPACT_ATOMS: atom_id res chain seq x y z
N MET A 1 -4.65 6.83 -10.39
CA MET A 1 -5.56 5.87 -11.06
C MET A 1 -6.79 5.54 -10.20
N GLY A 2 -7.78 4.79 -10.69
CA GLY A 2 -8.99 4.44 -9.92
C GLY A 2 -8.88 3.10 -9.18
N LEU A 3 -9.52 2.99 -8.01
CA LEU A 3 -9.51 1.77 -7.16
C LEU A 3 -9.97 0.49 -7.89
N ALA A 4 -10.78 0.64 -8.93
CA ALA A 4 -11.33 -0.47 -9.72
C ALA A 4 -10.25 -1.42 -10.26
N GLN A 5 -9.09 -0.90 -10.66
CA GLN A 5 -8.02 -1.72 -11.24
C GLN A 5 -7.40 -2.71 -10.25
N TYR A 6 -7.47 -2.42 -8.95
CA TYR A 6 -6.93 -3.27 -7.89
C TYR A 6 -7.95 -4.26 -7.34
N SER A 7 -9.18 -4.22 -7.86
CA SER A 7 -10.32 -4.92 -7.26
C SER A 7 -10.93 -5.95 -8.21
N ASP A 8 -11.53 -6.97 -7.63
CA ASP A 8 -12.39 -7.93 -8.30
C ASP A 8 -13.63 -8.18 -7.43
N HIS A 9 -14.81 -8.13 -8.04
CA HIS A 9 -16.10 -8.27 -7.34
C HIS A 9 -16.22 -7.43 -6.05
N GLY A 10 -15.74 -6.18 -6.08
CA GLY A 10 -15.82 -5.26 -4.93
C GLY A 10 -14.78 -5.48 -3.83
N MET A 11 -13.81 -6.39 -4.02
CA MET A 11 -12.74 -6.68 -3.07
C MET A 11 -11.36 -6.44 -3.69
N PHE A 12 -10.39 -6.01 -2.90
CA PHE A 12 -9.01 -5.91 -3.34
C PHE A 12 -8.47 -7.29 -3.67
N ALA A 13 -7.93 -7.43 -4.89
CA ALA A 13 -7.43 -8.68 -5.44
C ALA A 13 -5.89 -8.65 -5.45
N PRO A 14 -5.20 -9.46 -4.63
CA PRO A 14 -3.74 -9.46 -4.55
C PRO A 14 -3.01 -9.67 -5.89
N ARG A 15 -3.62 -10.39 -6.83
CA ARG A 15 -3.06 -10.59 -8.17
C ARG A 15 -3.06 -9.31 -8.99
N LYS A 16 -4.20 -8.61 -9.07
CA LYS A 16 -4.30 -7.34 -9.80
C LYS A 16 -3.38 -6.26 -9.23
N ILE A 17 -3.26 -6.23 -7.90
CA ILE A 17 -2.30 -5.35 -7.21
C ILE A 17 -0.87 -5.70 -7.60
N ALA A 18 -0.51 -6.99 -7.55
CA ALA A 18 0.81 -7.46 -7.93
C ALA A 18 1.15 -7.12 -9.40
N ASP A 19 0.20 -7.30 -10.32
CA ASP A 19 0.36 -6.98 -11.74
C ASP A 19 0.62 -5.48 -11.93
N ALA A 20 -0.18 -4.63 -11.29
CA ALA A 20 -0.03 -3.16 -11.36
C ALA A 20 1.33 -2.69 -10.81
N PHE A 21 1.84 -3.35 -9.77
CA PHE A 21 3.12 -3.02 -9.14
C PHE A 21 4.30 -3.82 -9.70
N ARG A 22 4.09 -4.61 -10.76
CA ARG A 22 5.09 -5.49 -11.40
C ARG A 22 5.84 -6.36 -10.39
N THR A 23 5.09 -6.98 -9.49
CA THR A 23 5.60 -7.85 -8.44
C THR A 23 4.76 -9.12 -8.33
N THR A 24 4.94 -9.88 -7.25
CA THR A 24 4.16 -11.09 -6.96
C THR A 24 3.15 -10.82 -5.86
N SER A 25 2.06 -11.60 -5.83
CA SER A 25 1.11 -11.51 -4.71
C SER A 25 1.80 -11.79 -3.37
N GLU A 26 2.78 -12.70 -3.32
CA GLU A 26 3.56 -12.99 -2.11
C GLU A 26 4.31 -11.76 -1.61
N GLU A 27 4.88 -10.97 -2.51
CA GLU A 27 5.51 -9.72 -2.14
C GLU A 27 4.46 -8.73 -1.63
N VAL A 28 3.32 -8.58 -2.31
CA VAL A 28 2.20 -7.74 -1.83
C VAL A 28 1.79 -8.12 -0.40
N ALA A 29 1.68 -9.41 -0.08
CA ALA A 29 1.36 -9.87 1.26
C ALA A 29 2.42 -9.43 2.29
N ARG A 30 3.70 -9.63 1.98
CA ARG A 30 4.81 -9.20 2.85
C ARG A 30 4.78 -7.70 3.10
N THR A 31 4.49 -6.92 2.07
CA THR A 31 4.41 -5.46 2.10
C THR A 31 3.36 -4.93 3.07
N VAL A 32 2.29 -5.69 3.31
CA VAL A 32 1.22 -5.32 4.23
C VAL A 32 1.20 -6.15 5.52
N GLY A 33 2.28 -6.90 5.79
CA GLY A 33 2.45 -7.65 7.04
C GLY A 33 1.58 -8.92 7.11
N LEU A 34 1.14 -9.43 5.96
CA LEU A 34 0.37 -10.65 5.86
C LEU A 34 1.29 -11.85 5.54
N GLY A 35 1.01 -13.00 6.16
CA GLY A 35 1.66 -14.25 5.82
C GLY A 35 1.20 -14.79 4.46
N LYS A 36 2.01 -15.68 3.87
CA LYS A 36 1.74 -16.30 2.56
C LYS A 36 0.33 -16.91 2.47
N ASP A 37 -0.12 -17.58 3.53
CA ASP A 37 -1.44 -18.24 3.57
C ASP A 37 -2.61 -17.27 3.49
N ALA A 38 -2.41 -16.01 3.89
CA ALA A 38 -3.47 -14.99 3.89
C ALA A 38 -3.93 -14.63 2.47
N ILE A 39 -3.06 -14.83 1.47
CA ILE A 39 -3.33 -14.47 0.07
C ILE A 39 -3.54 -15.68 -0.86
N GLN A 40 -3.19 -16.89 -0.41
CA GLN A 40 -3.31 -18.09 -1.23
C GLN A 40 -4.70 -18.72 -1.16
N ARG A 41 -5.40 -18.60 -0.02
CA ARG A 41 -6.73 -19.17 0.17
C ARG A 41 -7.79 -18.12 -0.11
N LYS A 42 -8.76 -18.44 -0.98
CA LYS A 42 -9.87 -17.53 -1.34
C LYS A 42 -10.58 -16.94 -0.13
N GLU A 43 -10.87 -17.75 0.88
CA GLU A 43 -11.52 -17.31 2.12
C GLU A 43 -10.66 -16.30 2.91
N ARG A 44 -9.35 -16.54 3.02
CA ARG A 44 -8.44 -15.67 3.78
C ARG A 44 -8.23 -14.32 3.12
N VAL A 45 -8.22 -14.28 1.77
CA VAL A 45 -8.19 -13.03 1.00
C VAL A 45 -9.40 -12.17 1.32
N ARG A 46 -10.57 -12.79 1.55
CA ARG A 46 -11.83 -12.10 1.83
C ARG A 46 -11.99 -11.63 3.27
N SER A 47 -11.11 -12.05 4.18
CA SER A 47 -11.19 -11.61 5.58
C SER A 47 -11.03 -10.10 5.71
N ASP A 48 -11.76 -9.50 6.65
CA ASP A 48 -11.73 -8.05 6.90
C ASP A 48 -10.32 -7.54 7.16
N LYS A 49 -9.51 -8.30 7.93
CA LYS A 49 -8.11 -7.97 8.20
C LYS A 49 -7.30 -7.89 6.90
N THR A 50 -7.41 -8.88 6.02
CA THR A 50 -6.68 -8.88 4.74
C THR A 50 -7.14 -7.72 3.86
N GLN A 51 -8.45 -7.54 3.71
CA GLN A 51 -9.01 -6.47 2.87
C GLN A 51 -8.64 -5.07 3.38
N ARG A 52 -8.66 -4.86 4.70
CA ARG A 52 -8.21 -3.60 5.32
C ARG A 52 -6.75 -3.31 4.99
N ARG A 53 -5.86 -4.29 5.21
CA ARG A 53 -4.41 -4.14 4.95
C ARG A 53 -4.09 -3.86 3.48
N LEU A 54 -4.80 -4.52 2.55
CA LEU A 54 -4.66 -4.25 1.11
C LEU A 54 -5.18 -2.85 0.75
N ARG A 55 -6.30 -2.42 1.34
CA ARG A 55 -6.89 -1.08 1.15
C ARG A 55 -5.91 0.00 1.60
N GLU A 56 -5.40 -0.09 2.82
CA GLU A 56 -4.46 0.88 3.41
C GLU A 56 -3.25 1.10 2.49
N MET A 57 -2.64 0.02 1.99
CA MET A 57 -1.51 0.13 1.06
C MET A 57 -1.90 0.79 -0.26
N VAL A 58 -3.02 0.37 -0.87
CA VAL A 58 -3.48 0.93 -2.15
C VAL A 58 -3.83 2.42 -2.01
N GLU A 59 -4.41 2.82 -0.89
CA GLU A 59 -4.75 4.21 -0.58
C GLU A 59 -3.50 5.08 -0.50
N ILE A 60 -2.49 4.66 0.28
CA ILE A 60 -1.20 5.34 0.37
C ILE A 60 -0.55 5.48 -1.01
N ILE A 61 -0.48 4.38 -1.77
CA ILE A 61 0.14 4.37 -3.11
C ILE A 61 -0.59 5.32 -4.06
N ASN A 62 -1.92 5.28 -4.11
CA ASN A 62 -2.70 6.16 -4.97
C ASN A 62 -2.54 7.63 -4.58
N LYS A 63 -2.41 7.94 -3.29
CA LYS A 63 -2.23 9.30 -2.79
C LYS A 63 -0.89 9.89 -3.23
N VAL A 64 0.18 9.09 -3.24
CA VAL A 64 1.52 9.56 -3.65
C VAL A 64 1.79 9.38 -5.15
N GLU A 65 1.04 8.52 -5.85
CA GLU A 65 1.20 8.25 -7.29
C GLU A 65 1.38 9.52 -8.14
N PRO A 66 0.60 10.61 -7.97
CA PRO A 66 0.74 11.82 -8.78
C PRO A 66 2.13 12.47 -8.69
N ARG A 67 2.84 12.31 -7.56
CA ARG A 67 4.20 12.85 -7.37
C ARG A 67 5.26 12.08 -8.15
N PHE A 68 5.00 10.79 -8.39
CA PHE A 68 5.93 9.88 -9.06
C PHE A 68 5.56 9.60 -10.53
N GLY A 69 4.32 9.92 -10.94
CA GLY A 69 3.81 9.68 -12.30
C GLY A 69 3.61 8.20 -12.65
N SER A 70 3.75 7.28 -11.69
CA SER A 70 3.63 5.84 -11.90
C SER A 70 3.38 5.10 -10.60
N ALA A 71 2.41 4.18 -10.59
CA ALA A 71 2.17 3.29 -9.44
C ALA A 71 3.38 2.42 -9.11
N LEU A 72 4.20 2.04 -10.10
CA LEU A 72 5.42 1.28 -9.86
C LEU A 72 6.45 2.12 -9.09
N MET A 73 6.59 3.40 -9.44
CA MET A 73 7.53 4.31 -8.76
C MET A 73 7.03 4.69 -7.37
N ALA A 74 5.73 4.94 -7.21
CA ALA A 74 5.11 5.10 -5.90
C ALA A 74 5.29 3.87 -5.00
N TYR A 75 5.12 2.67 -5.57
CA TYR A 75 5.38 1.42 -4.85
C TYR A 75 6.86 1.24 -4.48
N ALA A 76 7.78 1.67 -5.34
CA ALA A 76 9.21 1.68 -5.04
C ALA A 76 9.52 2.60 -3.86
N TRP A 77 9.02 3.84 -3.87
CA TRP A 77 9.16 4.77 -2.75
C TRP A 77 8.61 4.18 -1.44
N TYR A 78 7.41 3.63 -1.50
CA TYR A 78 6.72 3.05 -0.34
C TYR A 78 7.57 1.99 0.39
N ARG A 79 8.35 1.19 -0.36
CA ARG A 79 9.20 0.13 0.20
C ARG A 79 10.63 0.58 0.52
N SER A 80 11.16 1.60 -0.14
CA SER A 80 12.60 1.93 -0.07
C SER A 80 12.92 3.20 0.69
N GLU A 81 12.04 4.20 0.70
CA GLU A 81 12.39 5.52 1.23
C GLU A 81 11.95 5.69 2.69
N PRO A 82 12.90 5.98 3.61
CA PRO A 82 12.58 6.35 4.97
C PRO A 82 11.75 7.63 5.05
N LEU A 83 10.79 7.68 5.96
CA LEU A 83 10.02 8.88 6.26
C LEU A 83 10.71 9.69 7.36
N PRO A 84 11.02 10.98 7.14
CA PRO A 84 11.46 11.89 8.18
C PRO A 84 10.50 11.89 9.38
N GLY A 85 11.06 11.88 10.59
CA GLY A 85 10.27 11.83 11.83
C GLY A 85 9.88 10.42 12.29
N PHE A 86 10.13 9.38 11.47
CA PHE A 86 9.78 7.98 11.79
C PHE A 86 11.02 7.10 12.04
N SER A 87 12.09 7.64 12.63
CA SER A 87 13.27 6.86 13.03
C SER A 87 13.91 6.03 11.90
N GLY A 88 13.87 6.54 10.66
CA GLY A 88 14.41 5.83 9.50
C GLY A 88 13.50 4.75 8.92
N MET A 89 12.25 4.63 9.39
CA MET A 89 11.29 3.66 8.88
C MET A 89 10.67 4.09 7.55
N THR A 90 10.45 3.12 6.67
CA THR A 90 9.71 3.32 5.41
C THR A 90 8.19 3.25 5.64
N ALA A 91 7.42 3.75 4.67
CA ALA A 91 5.95 3.61 4.68
C ALA A 91 5.51 2.14 4.81
N MET A 92 6.20 1.22 4.12
CA MET A 92 5.98 -0.22 4.26
C MET A 92 6.13 -0.71 5.69
N GLN A 93 7.18 -0.29 6.39
CA GLN A 93 7.43 -0.74 7.76
C GLN A 93 6.36 -0.21 8.72
N LEU A 94 5.95 1.05 8.58
CA LEU A 94 4.87 1.65 9.38
C LEU A 94 3.53 0.96 9.14
N VAL A 95 3.16 0.71 7.87
CA VAL A 95 1.93 -0.03 7.55
C VAL A 95 1.97 -1.44 8.13
N ARG A 96 3.11 -2.14 8.09
CA ARG A 96 3.24 -3.47 8.72
C ARG A 96 2.99 -3.42 10.23
N GLU A 97 3.35 -2.33 10.90
CA GLU A 97 3.06 -2.09 12.31
C GLU A 97 1.62 -1.63 12.60
N GLY A 98 0.79 -1.44 11.56
CA GLY A 98 -0.58 -0.96 11.71
C GLY A 98 -0.69 0.56 11.82
N ARG A 99 0.37 1.28 11.43
CA ARG A 99 0.48 2.74 11.47
C ARG A 99 0.27 3.33 10.08
N ALA A 100 -0.79 2.89 9.39
CA ALA A 100 -1.12 3.40 8.05
C ALA A 100 -1.58 4.87 8.10
N ASP A 101 -2.33 5.23 9.15
CA ASP A 101 -2.82 6.60 9.36
C ASP A 101 -1.65 7.58 9.52
N ASP A 102 -0.61 7.22 10.28
CA ASP A 102 0.64 8.02 10.39
C ASP A 102 1.28 8.33 9.02
N VAL A 103 1.23 7.37 8.09
CA VAL A 103 1.78 7.56 6.73
C VAL A 103 0.90 8.54 5.94
N LEU A 104 -0.42 8.41 6.04
CA LEU A 104 -1.36 9.31 5.37
C LEU A 104 -1.22 10.74 5.90
N ASP A 105 -1.18 10.91 7.22
CA ASP A 105 -0.98 12.20 7.88
C ASP A 105 0.34 12.85 7.45
N TYR A 106 1.42 12.07 7.36
CA TYR A 106 2.70 12.55 6.85
C TYR A 106 2.60 13.03 5.39
N ILE A 107 1.91 12.28 4.53
CA ILE A 107 1.71 12.67 3.12
C ILE A 107 0.88 13.95 3.04
N ASP A 108 -0.18 14.06 3.85
CA ASP A 108 -1.05 15.24 3.91
C ASP A 108 -0.29 16.49 4.41
N ALA A 109 0.57 16.34 5.41
CA ALA A 109 1.42 17.42 5.89
C ALA A 109 2.39 17.92 4.80
N ILE A 110 2.95 17.00 4.00
CA ILE A 110 3.77 17.37 2.85
C ILE A 110 2.94 18.09 1.79
N ASP A 111 1.77 17.58 1.43
CA ASP A 111 0.91 18.24 0.43
C ASP A 111 0.49 19.64 0.88
N ALA A 112 0.16 19.82 2.16
CA ALA A 112 -0.16 21.12 2.73
C ALA A 112 1.03 22.10 2.69
N GLY A 113 2.25 21.60 2.90
CA GLY A 113 3.48 22.41 2.83
C GLY A 113 4.00 22.64 1.40
N VAL A 114 3.66 21.79 0.44
CA VAL A 114 3.99 21.95 -0.99
C VAL A 114 3.06 22.96 -1.68
N HIS A 115 1.91 23.25 -1.08
CA HIS A 115 0.96 24.28 -1.53
C HIS A 115 1.08 25.62 -0.77
N ALA A 116 2.04 25.76 0.15
CA ALA A 116 2.29 26.98 0.90
C ALA A 116 3.40 27.86 0.27
#